data_AF-A0D2N8-F1
#
_entry.id   AF-A0D2N8-F1
#
_cell.length_a   1.000
_cell.length_b   1.000
_cell.length_c   1.000
_cell.angle_alpha   90.00
_cell.angle_beta   90.00
_cell.angle_gamma   90.00
#
_symmetry.space_group_name_H-M   'P 1'
#
loop_
_entity.id
_entity.type
_entity.pdbx_description
1 polymer ?
#
loop_
_entity_poly.entity_id
_entity_poly.type
_entity_poly.pdbx_seq_one_letter_code
_entity_poly.pdbx_strand_id
1 'polypeptide(L)'
;MKQFITYINIPEVRGKIPKCQICQKSFSFTTREHQCKRCLRAVCEGCSPFKINHVKKDGKGIHQTAQNVQNLQREQIKNFVEQNHIAYGVDTLSKQWLGGSLSQQEYKNARESAKIRFDKTEISGFDNINYSLKEFYYLVGKDNAKLQNVCLTFCSKNPEVQFSAELVCLANFLLCFSSEASTFQLLSIIYKQKPPDECIVSILTYCVKGYGLGEDEKSLLKQFLQSRLKRYLITFAINMFNFDTTLFLITQLIKKYDSFIKGLSAIFMLASTYLKNTNHEDLELWILRNVRRKDAESKLNLMQMPAPRQEVEIRDTSQSIRSVAFSMIEQQDQSQYNEMKAEISNLKLQLALKENEIESFKFQLQQMQTPDDSKKDKYIQQKNEEIAILLARVDALTLENKQLSKKESNYSNQSSIQAEQQKIIQEQPITDRTLKDQTQRYFF
;
A
#
# COMPACT_ATOMS: atom_id res chain seq x y z
N MET A 1 -15.12 -12.18 29.92
CA MET A 1 -14.83 -11.45 28.66
C MET A 1 -13.45 -10.82 28.77
N LYS A 2 -12.46 -11.27 27.99
CA LYS A 2 -11.18 -10.57 27.89
C LYS A 2 -11.44 -9.27 27.11
N GLN A 3 -11.14 -8.11 27.67
CA GLN A 3 -11.16 -6.85 26.93
C GLN A 3 -10.14 -6.96 25.79
N PHE A 4 -10.64 -7.07 24.56
CA PHE A 4 -9.81 -7.10 23.36
C PHE A 4 -9.25 -5.70 23.13
N ILE A 5 -7.92 -5.57 23.14
CA ILE A 5 -7.25 -4.29 22.90
C ILE A 5 -6.92 -4.19 21.42
N THR A 6 -7.94 -3.90 20.64
CA THR A 6 -7.91 -3.74 19.17
C THR A 6 -7.67 -2.29 18.71
N TYR A 7 -7.41 -1.36 19.64
CA TYR A 7 -7.36 0.06 19.34
C TYR A 7 -6.34 0.81 20.20
N ILE A 8 -5.87 1.95 19.67
CA ILE A 8 -5.17 2.96 20.44
C ILE A 8 -6.22 3.61 21.34
N ASN A 9 -6.14 3.37 22.66
CA ASN A 9 -7.02 4.04 23.61
C ASN A 9 -6.72 5.53 23.57
N ILE A 10 -7.66 6.33 23.08
CA ILE A 10 -7.50 7.78 23.06
C ILE A 10 -8.35 8.33 24.21
N PRO A 11 -7.74 8.74 25.33
CA PRO A 11 -8.49 9.22 26.48
C PRO A 11 -9.39 10.40 26.12
N GLU A 12 -10.65 10.37 26.58
CA GLU A 12 -11.64 11.43 26.30
C GLU A 12 -11.20 12.78 26.88
N VAL A 13 -10.57 12.76 28.06
CA VAL A 13 -10.03 13.93 28.75
C VAL A 13 -8.52 13.96 28.55
N ARG A 14 -8.06 14.86 27.69
CA ARG A 14 -6.62 15.15 27.53
C ARG A 14 -6.23 16.29 28.47
N GLY A 15 -5.04 16.24 29.06
CA GLY A 15 -4.43 17.40 29.69
C GLY A 15 -4.27 18.56 28.69
N LYS A 16 -4.17 19.80 29.19
CA LYS A 16 -4.01 21.00 28.35
C LYS A 16 -2.68 20.92 27.58
N ILE A 17 -2.74 21.03 26.25
CA ILE A 17 -1.54 21.14 25.41
C ILE A 17 -1.19 22.63 25.31
N PRO A 18 0.09 23.03 25.20
CA PRO A 18 0.45 24.44 25.07
C PRO A 18 0.25 25.03 23.66
N LYS A 19 0.11 24.20 22.62
CA LYS A 19 0.06 24.66 21.21
C LYS A 19 -0.92 23.87 20.37
N CYS A 20 -1.51 24.53 19.37
CA CYS A 20 -2.33 23.91 18.35
C CYS A 20 -1.54 22.88 17.55
N GLN A 21 -2.02 21.64 17.49
CA GLN A 21 -1.35 20.55 16.78
C GLN A 21 -1.53 20.58 15.25
N ILE A 22 -2.07 21.68 14.71
CA ILE A 22 -2.19 21.92 13.26
C ILE A 22 -1.26 23.06 12.86
N CYS A 23 -1.48 24.26 13.40
CA CYS A 23 -0.71 25.44 13.02
C CYS A 23 0.42 25.80 14.01
N GLN A 24 0.63 25.02 15.06
CA GLN A 24 1.64 25.23 16.10
C GLN A 24 1.52 26.56 16.89
N LYS A 25 0.43 27.32 16.70
CA LYS A 25 0.14 28.53 17.51
C LYS A 25 -0.07 28.16 18.97
N SER A 26 0.58 28.87 19.88
CA SER A 26 0.38 28.70 21.32
C SER A 26 -1.04 29.03 21.73
N PHE A 27 -1.60 28.21 22.61
CA PHE A 27 -2.86 28.52 23.25
C PHE A 27 -2.64 29.61 24.31
N SER A 28 -3.59 30.54 24.37
CA SER A 28 -3.56 31.69 25.26
C SER A 28 -5.00 32.08 25.59
N PHE A 29 -5.20 33.12 26.40
CA PHE A 29 -6.53 33.66 26.65
C PHE A 29 -7.25 34.08 25.35
N THR A 30 -6.50 34.58 24.36
CA THR A 30 -7.01 35.00 23.05
C THR A 30 -7.09 33.87 22.02
N THR A 31 -6.31 32.79 22.22
CA THR A 31 -6.30 31.61 21.33
C THR A 31 -6.75 30.39 22.13
N ARG A 32 -8.07 30.15 22.16
CA ARG A 32 -8.65 29.06 22.95
C ARG A 32 -8.28 27.68 22.39
N GLU A 33 -8.10 26.74 23.32
CA GLU A 33 -7.92 25.33 23.00
C GLU A 33 -9.27 24.66 22.71
N HIS A 34 -9.35 23.94 21.59
CA HIS A 34 -10.46 23.08 21.23
C HIS A 34 -9.95 21.66 21.01
N GLN A 35 -10.67 20.66 21.51
CA GLN A 35 -10.37 19.26 21.23
C GLN A 35 -11.25 18.77 20.08
N CYS A 36 -10.64 18.36 18.97
CA CYS A 36 -11.40 17.76 17.87
C CYS A 36 -12.00 16.43 18.32
N LYS A 37 -13.33 16.28 18.37
CA LYS A 37 -13.96 15.03 18.84
C LYS A 37 -13.74 13.80 17.93
N ARG A 38 -13.22 13.99 16.72
CA ARG A 38 -12.93 12.92 15.75
C ARG A 38 -11.50 12.42 15.79
N CYS A 39 -10.51 13.31 15.72
CA CYS A 39 -9.08 12.94 15.73
C CYS A 39 -8.38 13.24 17.06
N LEU A 40 -9.09 13.86 18.01
CA LEU A 40 -8.68 14.19 19.38
C LEU A 40 -7.43 15.08 19.45
N ARG A 41 -7.14 15.82 18.37
CA ARG A 41 -6.10 16.84 18.34
C ARG A 41 -6.56 18.10 19.08
N ALA A 42 -5.65 18.75 19.79
CA ALA A 42 -5.88 20.11 20.27
C ALA A 42 -5.67 21.09 19.10
N VAL A 43 -6.66 21.93 18.85
CA VAL A 43 -6.69 22.85 17.73
C VAL A 43 -7.12 24.24 18.20
N CYS A 44 -6.56 25.29 17.59
CA CYS A 44 -7.02 26.64 17.85
C CYS A 44 -8.31 26.93 17.07
N GLU A 45 -9.01 27.99 17.47
CA GLU A 45 -10.26 28.43 16.85
C GLU A 45 -10.13 28.63 15.33
N GLY A 46 -9.01 29.20 14.87
CA GLY A 46 -8.70 29.37 13.44
C GLY A 46 -8.40 28.06 12.69
N CYS A 47 -8.09 26.97 13.39
CA CYS A 47 -7.97 25.62 12.82
C CYS A 47 -9.23 24.76 13.04
N SER A 48 -10.23 25.27 13.77
CA SER A 48 -11.57 24.70 13.88
C SER A 48 -12.69 25.56 13.24
N PRO A 49 -12.50 26.23 12.08
CA PRO A 49 -13.44 27.26 11.63
C PRO A 49 -14.80 26.74 11.16
N PHE A 50 -15.03 25.43 11.17
CA PHE A 50 -16.28 24.85 10.70
C PHE A 50 -16.89 23.93 11.75
N LYS A 51 -17.97 24.44 12.31
CA LYS A 51 -18.93 23.72 13.14
C LYS A 51 -19.73 22.79 12.21
N ILE A 52 -19.23 21.60 11.91
CA ILE A 52 -20.09 20.58 11.31
C ILE A 52 -21.02 20.11 12.42
N ASN A 53 -22.28 20.55 12.35
CA ASN A 53 -23.34 20.11 13.25
C ASN A 53 -23.63 18.62 12.99
N HIS A 54 -22.90 17.74 13.65
CA HIS A 54 -23.34 16.35 13.77
C HIS A 54 -24.53 16.32 14.73
N VAL A 55 -25.73 16.38 14.17
CA VAL A 55 -26.97 16.12 14.90
C VAL A 55 -26.92 14.66 15.34
N LYS A 56 -26.78 14.41 16.64
CA LYS A 56 -27.06 13.09 17.20
C LYS A 56 -28.50 12.70 16.82
N LYS A 57 -28.78 11.41 16.66
CA LYS A 57 -30.17 10.90 16.50
C LYS A 57 -31.12 11.40 17.60
N ASP A 58 -30.57 11.88 18.72
CA ASP A 58 -31.30 12.34 19.91
C ASP A 58 -31.43 13.88 20.00
N GLY A 59 -30.98 14.63 18.98
CA GLY A 59 -31.19 16.09 18.88
C GLY A 59 -30.41 16.98 19.86
N LYS A 60 -29.60 16.42 20.77
CA LYS A 60 -28.84 17.20 21.78
C LYS A 60 -27.32 17.11 21.59
N GLY A 61 -26.71 18.23 21.17
CA GLY A 61 -25.27 18.49 21.26
C GLY A 61 -24.62 18.95 19.94
N ILE A 62 -23.92 20.08 19.99
CA ILE A 62 -23.09 20.61 18.88
C ILE A 62 -21.64 20.16 19.13
N HIS A 63 -21.00 19.51 18.15
CA HIS A 63 -19.64 19.00 18.28
C HIS A 63 -18.64 19.78 17.41
N GLN A 64 -17.42 19.99 17.92
CA GLN A 64 -16.36 20.73 17.25
C GLN A 64 -15.35 19.78 16.60
N THR A 65 -15.06 19.99 15.32
CA THR A 65 -14.09 19.22 14.52
C THR A 65 -13.15 20.15 13.75
N ALA A 66 -11.89 19.73 13.56
CA ALA A 66 -10.87 20.53 12.91
C ALA A 66 -10.86 20.29 11.39
N GLN A 67 -11.31 21.26 10.61
CA GLN A 67 -11.60 21.07 9.17
C GLN A 67 -10.34 20.87 8.30
N ASN A 68 -9.25 21.62 8.52
CA ASN A 68 -8.19 21.71 7.51
C ASN A 68 -7.40 20.40 7.29
N VAL A 69 -7.17 19.62 8.34
CA VAL A 69 -6.52 18.30 8.20
C VAL A 69 -7.52 17.24 7.76
N GLN A 70 -8.79 17.39 8.14
CA GLN A 70 -9.85 16.43 7.84
C GLN A 70 -10.29 16.48 6.38
N ASN A 71 -10.49 17.67 5.81
CA ASN A 71 -10.85 17.80 4.41
C ASN A 71 -9.74 17.25 3.52
N LEU A 72 -8.48 17.58 3.80
CA LEU A 72 -7.39 17.07 2.99
C LEU A 72 -7.32 15.53 3.01
N GLN A 73 -7.39 14.91 4.20
CA GLN A 73 -7.37 13.45 4.30
C GLN A 73 -8.62 12.79 3.71
N ARG A 74 -9.80 13.39 3.92
CA ARG A 74 -11.05 12.89 3.36
C ARG A 74 -11.06 12.97 1.85
N GLU A 75 -10.68 14.10 1.28
CA GLU A 75 -10.56 14.28 -0.17
C GLU A 75 -9.47 13.36 -0.73
N GLN A 76 -8.36 13.14 -0.02
CA GLN A 76 -7.36 12.15 -0.43
C GLN A 76 -7.94 10.73 -0.49
N ILE A 77 -8.66 10.28 0.55
CA ILE A 77 -9.29 8.96 0.57
C ILE A 77 -10.38 8.85 -0.51
N LYS A 78 -11.19 9.89 -0.68
CA LYS A 78 -12.24 9.97 -1.70
C LYS A 78 -11.65 9.89 -3.10
N ASN A 79 -10.68 10.74 -3.41
CA ASN A 79 -9.95 10.71 -4.68
C ASN A 79 -9.31 9.35 -4.91
N PHE A 80 -8.73 8.73 -3.88
CA PHE A 80 -8.17 7.39 -3.98
C PHE A 80 -9.25 6.35 -4.34
N VAL A 81 -10.41 6.37 -3.67
CA VAL A 81 -11.54 5.46 -3.93
C VAL A 81 -12.05 5.64 -5.35
N GLU A 82 -12.25 6.89 -5.79
CA GLU A 82 -12.74 7.22 -7.13
C GLU A 82 -11.73 6.84 -8.22
N GLN A 83 -10.46 7.22 -8.07
CA GLN A 83 -9.40 6.96 -9.05
C GLN A 83 -9.10 5.47 -9.23
N ASN A 84 -9.25 4.67 -8.17
CA ASN A 84 -9.01 3.22 -8.22
C ASN A 84 -10.31 2.41 -8.36
N HIS A 85 -11.45 3.08 -8.53
CA HIS A 85 -12.78 2.47 -8.63
C HIS A 85 -13.07 1.44 -7.51
N ILE A 86 -12.67 1.77 -6.29
CA ILE A 86 -12.77 0.89 -5.12
C ILE A 86 -14.24 0.65 -4.76
N ALA A 87 -14.65 -0.61 -4.72
CA ALA A 87 -16.02 -1.01 -4.37
C ALA A 87 -16.03 -2.30 -3.54
N TYR A 88 -16.94 -2.37 -2.58
CA TYR A 88 -17.00 -3.48 -1.62
C TYR A 88 -17.39 -4.80 -2.30
N GLY A 89 -16.55 -5.81 -2.15
CA GLY A 89 -16.76 -7.14 -2.73
C GLY A 89 -16.50 -7.17 -4.24
N VAL A 90 -15.71 -6.25 -4.79
CA VAL A 90 -15.33 -6.18 -6.21
C VAL A 90 -13.81 -6.18 -6.34
N ASP A 91 -13.29 -6.95 -7.31
CA ASP A 91 -11.86 -7.05 -7.54
C ASP A 91 -11.26 -5.81 -8.18
N THR A 92 -10.44 -5.10 -7.41
CA THR A 92 -9.70 -3.90 -7.82
C THR A 92 -8.20 -4.15 -7.62
N LEU A 93 -7.60 -3.65 -6.55
CA LEU A 93 -6.18 -3.85 -6.23
C LEU A 93 -5.82 -5.33 -5.99
N SER A 94 -6.80 -6.16 -5.61
CA SER A 94 -6.60 -7.60 -5.46
C SER A 94 -6.06 -8.28 -6.71
N LYS A 95 -6.43 -7.80 -7.91
CA LYS A 95 -5.94 -8.36 -9.18
C LYS A 95 -4.43 -8.18 -9.30
N GLN A 96 -3.91 -7.04 -8.88
CA GLN A 96 -2.48 -6.75 -8.87
C GLN A 96 -1.76 -7.59 -7.82
N TRP A 97 -2.35 -7.74 -6.64
CA TRP A 97 -1.79 -8.55 -5.55
C TRP A 97 -1.72 -10.04 -5.87
N LEU A 98 -2.72 -10.58 -6.54
CA LEU A 98 -2.83 -12.00 -6.86
C LEU A 98 -2.26 -12.36 -8.24
N GLY A 99 -1.79 -11.38 -9.01
CA GLY A 99 -1.21 -11.62 -10.33
C GLY A 99 -2.21 -12.12 -11.39
N GLY A 100 -3.51 -11.86 -11.21
CA GLY A 100 -4.57 -12.19 -12.16
C GLY A 100 -5.04 -13.65 -12.19
N SER A 101 -4.37 -14.60 -11.51
CA SER A 101 -4.79 -16.01 -11.46
C SER A 101 -5.79 -16.26 -10.33
N LEU A 102 -7.06 -15.95 -10.59
CA LEU A 102 -8.14 -16.10 -9.60
C LEU A 102 -9.00 -17.33 -9.89
N SER A 103 -8.90 -18.36 -9.04
CA SER A 103 -9.80 -19.51 -9.07
C SER A 103 -11.04 -19.24 -8.21
N GLN A 104 -12.13 -18.81 -8.85
CA GLN A 104 -13.43 -18.72 -8.17
C GLN A 104 -13.93 -20.09 -7.67
N GLN A 105 -13.47 -21.18 -8.31
CA GLN A 105 -13.94 -22.53 -8.00
C GLN A 105 -13.53 -22.98 -6.60
N GLU A 106 -12.31 -22.65 -6.16
CA GLU A 106 -11.83 -23.01 -4.83
C GLU A 106 -12.72 -22.42 -3.73
N TYR A 107 -13.07 -21.14 -3.86
CA TYR A 107 -13.96 -20.48 -2.91
C TYR A 107 -15.38 -21.07 -2.93
N LYS A 108 -15.94 -21.36 -4.12
CA LYS A 108 -17.27 -22.00 -4.24
C LYS A 108 -17.31 -23.36 -3.54
N ASN A 109 -16.33 -24.21 -3.80
CA ASN A 109 -16.23 -25.53 -3.17
C ASN A 109 -16.09 -25.42 -1.64
N ALA A 110 -15.25 -24.50 -1.17
CA ALA A 110 -15.08 -24.25 0.27
C ALA A 110 -16.37 -23.75 0.92
N ARG A 111 -17.08 -22.82 0.26
CA ARG A 111 -18.34 -22.25 0.75
C ARG A 111 -19.46 -23.27 0.82
N GLU A 112 -19.58 -24.14 -0.18
CA GLU A 112 -20.56 -25.23 -0.18
C GLU A 112 -20.33 -26.21 0.98
N SER A 113 -19.07 -26.52 1.26
CA SER A 113 -18.68 -27.35 2.41
C SER A 113 -19.00 -26.67 3.76
N ALA A 114 -18.96 -25.33 3.79
CA ALA A 114 -19.20 -24.51 4.98
C ALA A 114 -20.69 -24.29 5.28
N LYS A 115 -21.58 -24.29 4.27
CA LYS A 115 -23.03 -24.01 4.41
C LYS A 115 -23.76 -24.87 5.45
N ILE A 116 -23.20 -26.02 5.83
CA ILE A 116 -23.82 -26.99 6.73
C ILE A 116 -23.78 -26.54 8.22
N ARG A 117 -23.05 -25.47 8.58
CA ARG A 117 -22.65 -25.24 9.99
C ARG A 117 -23.02 -23.93 10.67
N PHE A 118 -23.71 -22.97 10.04
CA PHE A 118 -23.72 -21.60 10.57
C PHE A 118 -25.10 -21.03 10.90
N ASP A 119 -25.40 -20.98 12.20
CA ASP A 119 -26.39 -20.08 12.79
C ASP A 119 -25.86 -18.63 12.85
N LYS A 120 -26.79 -17.67 12.96
CA LYS A 120 -26.56 -16.22 12.85
C LYS A 120 -25.51 -15.67 13.84
N THR A 121 -24.23 -15.66 13.47
CA THR A 121 -23.19 -14.94 14.21
C THR A 121 -23.32 -13.43 13.92
N GLU A 122 -23.63 -12.63 14.94
CA GLU A 122 -23.59 -11.17 14.82
C GLU A 122 -22.14 -10.68 14.69
N ILE A 123 -21.86 -9.95 13.62
CA ILE A 123 -20.56 -9.33 13.41
C ILE A 123 -20.52 -7.98 14.14
N SER A 124 -20.00 -7.98 15.35
CA SER A 124 -19.68 -6.77 16.12
C SER A 124 -18.19 -6.39 16.00
N GLY A 125 -17.83 -5.17 16.42
CA GLY A 125 -16.41 -4.76 16.53
C GLY A 125 -15.94 -3.66 15.57
N PHE A 126 -16.84 -3.04 14.81
CA PHE A 126 -16.49 -1.91 13.91
C PHE A 126 -16.49 -0.53 14.60
N ASP A 127 -16.97 -0.46 15.84
CA ASP A 127 -17.16 0.84 16.50
C ASP A 127 -15.84 1.50 16.92
N ASN A 128 -14.79 0.70 17.09
CA ASN A 128 -13.48 1.13 17.59
C ASN A 128 -12.40 1.22 16.49
N ILE A 129 -12.80 1.61 15.28
CA ILE A 129 -11.87 1.83 14.16
C ILE A 129 -11.45 3.30 14.10
N ASN A 130 -10.19 3.55 13.77
CA ASN A 130 -9.61 4.88 13.69
C ASN A 130 -10.32 5.70 12.62
N TYR A 131 -10.26 7.02 12.81
CA TYR A 131 -11.03 7.99 12.03
C TYR A 131 -10.83 7.91 10.51
N SER A 132 -9.65 7.47 10.05
CA SER A 132 -9.32 7.41 8.62
C SER A 132 -9.86 6.15 7.96
N LEU A 133 -9.75 5.00 8.62
CA LEU A 133 -10.38 3.76 8.16
C LEU A 133 -11.90 3.85 8.23
N LYS A 134 -12.45 4.52 9.24
CA LYS A 134 -13.90 4.78 9.33
C LYS A 134 -14.42 5.61 8.14
N GLU A 135 -13.66 6.60 7.68
CA GLU A 135 -14.01 7.36 6.47
C GLU A 135 -13.93 6.49 5.22
N PHE A 136 -12.86 5.71 5.10
CA PHE A 136 -12.69 4.80 3.97
C PHE A 136 -13.84 3.79 3.88
N TYR A 137 -14.21 3.14 4.97
CA TYR A 137 -15.35 2.20 5.01
C TYR A 137 -16.68 2.88 4.74
N TYR A 138 -16.85 4.13 5.17
CA TYR A 138 -18.06 4.90 4.83
C TYR A 138 -18.17 5.15 3.33
N LEU A 139 -17.06 5.49 2.65
CA LEU A 139 -17.03 5.77 1.21
C LEU A 139 -17.20 4.52 0.35
N VAL A 140 -16.57 3.40 0.72
CA VAL A 140 -16.62 2.15 -0.04
C VAL A 140 -17.92 1.36 0.22
N GLY A 141 -18.55 1.59 1.37
CA GLY A 141 -19.73 0.83 1.82
C GLY A 141 -19.35 -0.46 2.54
N LYS A 142 -20.39 -1.22 2.93
CA LYS A 142 -20.25 -2.47 3.67
C LYS A 142 -21.37 -3.44 3.29
N ASP A 143 -21.01 -4.70 3.10
CA ASP A 143 -21.95 -5.80 2.95
C ASP A 143 -21.64 -6.86 4.02
N ASN A 144 -22.45 -6.88 5.09
CA ASN A 144 -22.28 -7.80 6.20
C ASN A 144 -22.42 -9.26 5.76
N ALA A 145 -23.24 -9.55 4.75
CA ALA A 145 -23.45 -10.92 4.28
C ALA A 145 -22.19 -11.45 3.59
N LYS A 146 -21.58 -10.65 2.70
CA LYS A 146 -20.30 -11.01 2.07
C LYS A 146 -19.18 -11.21 3.09
N LEU A 147 -19.07 -10.30 4.05
CA LEU A 147 -18.11 -10.39 5.15
C LEU A 147 -18.27 -11.68 5.95
N GLN A 148 -19.51 -11.98 6.35
CA GLN A 148 -19.84 -13.20 7.08
C GLN A 148 -19.47 -14.44 6.28
N ASN A 149 -19.88 -14.51 5.01
CA ASN A 149 -19.60 -15.64 4.14
C ASN A 149 -18.09 -15.92 4.04
N VAL A 150 -17.28 -14.88 3.81
CA VAL A 150 -15.82 -15.02 3.67
C VAL A 150 -15.20 -15.50 4.97
N CYS A 151 -15.46 -14.83 6.10
CA CYS A 151 -14.87 -15.20 7.39
C CYS A 151 -15.23 -16.63 7.80
N LEU A 152 -16.51 -17.01 7.70
CA LEU A 152 -16.97 -18.34 8.09
C LEU A 152 -16.44 -19.43 7.15
N THR A 153 -16.44 -19.18 5.84
CA THR A 153 -15.84 -20.11 4.86
C THR A 153 -14.36 -20.31 5.14
N PHE A 154 -13.64 -19.21 5.46
CA PHE A 154 -12.23 -19.24 5.79
C PHE A 154 -11.93 -20.06 7.06
N CYS A 155 -12.64 -19.79 8.16
CA CYS A 155 -12.50 -20.57 9.41
C CYS A 155 -12.90 -22.04 9.24
N SER A 156 -13.92 -22.33 8.43
CA SER A 156 -14.31 -23.72 8.16
C SER A 156 -13.23 -24.50 7.42
N LYS A 157 -12.48 -23.84 6.54
CA LYS A 157 -11.39 -24.46 5.77
C LYS A 157 -10.07 -24.54 6.56
N ASN A 158 -9.87 -23.62 7.50
CA ASN A 158 -8.67 -23.48 8.32
C ASN A 158 -9.07 -23.53 9.81
N PRO A 159 -9.37 -24.72 10.36
CA PRO A 159 -9.93 -24.88 11.72
C PRO A 159 -9.00 -24.40 12.84
N GLU A 160 -7.71 -24.23 12.56
CA GLU A 160 -6.73 -23.62 13.46
C GLU A 160 -6.93 -22.11 13.63
N VAL A 161 -7.60 -21.45 12.67
CA VAL A 161 -7.91 -20.03 12.73
C VAL A 161 -9.30 -19.82 13.35
N GLN A 162 -9.31 -19.30 14.58
CA GLN A 162 -10.55 -18.97 15.27
C GLN A 162 -11.23 -17.75 14.64
N PHE A 163 -12.56 -17.77 14.61
CA PHE A 163 -13.34 -16.59 14.22
C PHE A 163 -13.15 -15.49 15.29
N SER A 164 -12.48 -14.41 14.92
CA SER A 164 -12.11 -13.33 15.84
C SER A 164 -12.40 -11.95 15.24
N ALA A 165 -12.41 -10.91 16.09
CA ALA A 165 -12.60 -9.53 15.65
C ALA A 165 -11.49 -9.07 14.70
N GLU A 166 -10.27 -9.58 14.87
CA GLU A 166 -9.12 -9.25 14.03
C GLU A 166 -9.23 -9.87 12.63
N LEU A 167 -9.68 -11.13 12.55
CA LEU A 167 -10.02 -11.76 11.27
C LEU A 167 -11.11 -10.96 10.56
N VAL A 168 -12.18 -10.60 11.27
CA VAL A 168 -13.28 -9.79 10.73
C VAL A 168 -12.77 -8.43 10.23
N CYS A 169 -11.88 -7.78 10.98
CA CYS A 169 -11.32 -6.48 10.59
C CYS A 169 -10.46 -6.59 9.32
N LEU A 170 -9.59 -7.60 9.25
CA LEU A 170 -8.77 -7.89 8.08
C LEU A 170 -9.62 -8.26 6.86
N ALA A 171 -10.58 -9.17 7.01
CA ALA A 171 -11.48 -9.57 5.94
C ALA A 171 -12.30 -8.38 5.41
N ASN A 172 -12.80 -7.52 6.31
CA ASN A 172 -13.52 -6.32 5.89
C ASN A 172 -12.61 -5.34 5.13
N PHE A 173 -11.36 -5.15 5.59
CA PHE A 173 -10.39 -4.33 4.88
C PHE A 173 -10.10 -4.87 3.48
N LEU A 174 -9.88 -6.19 3.36
CA LEU A 174 -9.59 -6.84 2.07
C LEU A 174 -10.81 -6.83 1.14
N LEU A 175 -12.02 -6.99 1.65
CA LEU A 175 -13.26 -6.92 0.85
C LEU A 175 -13.49 -5.54 0.25
N CYS A 176 -12.93 -4.47 0.82
CA CYS A 176 -12.96 -3.16 0.16
C CYS A 176 -12.21 -3.17 -1.18
N PHE A 177 -11.24 -4.07 -1.39
CA PHE A 177 -10.39 -4.12 -2.58
C PHE A 177 -10.61 -5.37 -3.45
N SER A 178 -11.50 -6.26 -3.04
CA SER A 178 -11.54 -7.61 -3.58
C SER A 178 -12.92 -8.26 -3.50
N SER A 179 -13.18 -9.22 -4.38
CA SER A 179 -14.35 -10.10 -4.30
C SER A 179 -14.24 -11.09 -3.14
N GLU A 180 -15.35 -11.78 -2.79
CA GLU A 180 -15.35 -12.81 -1.74
C GLU A 180 -14.27 -13.90 -1.99
N ALA A 181 -14.13 -14.34 -3.25
CA ALA A 181 -13.16 -15.36 -3.63
C ALA A 181 -11.71 -14.86 -3.47
N SER A 182 -11.43 -13.65 -3.94
CA SER A 182 -10.12 -13.02 -3.81
C SER A 182 -9.77 -12.73 -2.36
N THR A 183 -10.72 -12.26 -1.54
CA THR A 183 -10.49 -12.08 -0.10
C THR A 183 -10.13 -13.41 0.56
N PHE A 184 -10.87 -14.49 0.26
CA PHE A 184 -10.59 -15.81 0.79
C PHE A 184 -9.17 -16.30 0.44
N GLN A 185 -8.72 -16.07 -0.80
CA GLN A 185 -7.35 -16.39 -1.21
C GLN A 185 -6.31 -15.51 -0.52
N LEU A 186 -6.54 -14.20 -0.41
CA LEU A 186 -5.64 -13.27 0.28
C LEU A 186 -5.49 -13.62 1.77
N LEU A 187 -6.59 -13.96 2.45
CA LEU A 187 -6.56 -14.47 3.82
C LEU A 187 -5.72 -15.75 3.90
N SER A 188 -5.90 -16.67 2.94
CA SER A 188 -5.10 -17.90 2.88
C SER A 188 -3.61 -17.62 2.71
N ILE A 189 -3.24 -16.64 1.87
CA ILE A 189 -1.84 -16.20 1.70
C ILE A 189 -1.31 -15.59 3.00
N ILE A 190 -2.08 -14.72 3.65
CA ILE A 190 -1.64 -14.02 4.87
C ILE A 190 -1.46 -15.00 6.04
N TYR A 191 -2.44 -15.87 6.30
CA TYR A 191 -2.39 -16.79 7.44
C TYR A 191 -1.46 -18.00 7.24
N LYS A 192 -1.11 -18.36 5.99
CA LYS A 192 -0.05 -19.35 5.73
C LYS A 192 1.35 -18.83 6.08
N GLN A 193 1.53 -17.52 6.16
CA GLN A 193 2.81 -16.94 6.52
C GLN A 193 3.02 -17.01 8.03
N LYS A 194 4.11 -17.65 8.45
CA LYS A 194 4.48 -17.73 9.87
C LYS A 194 5.19 -16.44 10.28
N PRO A 195 4.74 -15.75 11.35
CA PRO A 195 5.53 -14.69 11.94
C PRO A 195 6.86 -15.28 12.45
N PRO A 196 8.00 -14.58 12.34
CA PRO A 196 9.23 -15.03 12.96
C PRO A 196 9.08 -15.00 14.48
N ASP A 197 9.61 -16.03 15.15
CA ASP A 197 9.52 -16.17 16.62
C ASP A 197 10.13 -14.96 17.35
N GLU A 198 11.08 -14.27 16.72
CA GLU A 198 11.79 -13.12 17.27
C GLU A 198 11.48 -11.79 16.52
N CYS A 199 10.21 -11.49 16.27
CA CYS A 199 9.79 -10.24 15.59
C CYS A 199 10.45 -8.97 16.17
N ILE A 200 10.61 -8.88 17.50
CA ILE A 200 11.26 -7.73 18.15
C ILE A 200 12.73 -7.62 17.70
N VAL A 201 13.46 -8.74 17.67
CA VAL A 201 14.86 -8.78 17.28
C VAL A 201 15.02 -8.39 15.82
N SER A 202 14.14 -8.90 14.94
CA SER A 202 14.14 -8.50 13.53
C SER A 202 13.92 -6.99 13.35
N ILE A 203 12.90 -6.42 14.01
CA ILE A 203 12.63 -4.98 13.93
C ILE A 203 13.82 -4.16 14.43
N LEU A 204 14.37 -4.49 15.60
CA LEU A 204 15.54 -3.79 16.14
C LEU A 204 16.76 -3.92 15.22
N THR A 205 16.97 -5.09 14.62
CA THR A 205 18.07 -5.33 13.68
C THR A 205 17.94 -4.43 12.46
N TYR A 206 16.74 -4.33 11.90
CA TYR A 206 16.46 -3.45 10.78
C TYR A 206 16.60 -1.97 11.16
N CYS A 207 16.12 -1.56 12.32
CA CYS A 207 16.29 -0.21 12.85
C CYS A 207 17.77 0.18 13.05
N VAL A 208 18.57 -0.69 13.66
CA VAL A 208 19.98 -0.42 13.94
C VAL A 208 20.82 -0.50 12.67
N LYS A 209 20.77 -1.62 11.94
CA LYS A 209 21.64 -1.85 10.77
C LYS A 209 21.16 -1.09 9.53
N GLY A 210 19.85 -0.97 9.35
CA GLY A 210 19.27 -0.33 8.18
C GLY A 210 19.20 1.19 8.26
N TYR A 211 19.21 1.76 9.47
CA TYR A 211 18.94 3.19 9.65
C TYR A 211 19.83 3.90 10.68
N GLY A 212 20.77 3.21 11.31
CA GLY A 212 21.72 3.83 12.24
C GLY A 212 21.09 4.28 13.56
N LEU A 213 20.08 3.55 14.07
CA LEU A 213 19.48 3.85 15.37
C LEU A 213 20.53 3.78 16.49
N GLY A 214 20.65 4.83 17.31
CA GLY A 214 21.61 4.87 18.42
C GLY A 214 21.26 3.90 19.56
N GLU A 215 22.23 3.52 20.38
CA GLU A 215 22.03 2.53 21.46
C GLU A 215 20.98 2.97 22.50
N ASP A 216 20.94 4.26 22.87
CA ASP A 216 19.91 4.81 23.76
C ASP A 216 18.50 4.65 23.17
N GLU A 217 18.34 4.99 21.89
CA GLU A 217 17.05 4.93 21.19
C GLU A 217 16.62 3.47 20.96
N LYS A 218 17.58 2.57 20.72
CA LYS A 218 17.36 1.13 20.61
C LYS A 218 16.81 0.55 21.91
N SER A 219 17.33 0.98 23.06
CA SER A 219 16.81 0.55 24.37
C SER A 219 15.35 0.99 24.56
N LEU A 220 15.05 2.26 24.26
CA LEU A 220 13.69 2.80 24.35
C LEU A 220 12.73 2.12 23.36
N LEU A 221 13.17 1.91 22.12
CA LEU A 221 12.37 1.20 21.12
C LEU A 221 12.10 -0.24 21.55
N LYS A 222 13.09 -0.94 22.12
CA LYS A 222 12.90 -2.30 22.64
C LYS A 222 11.82 -2.34 23.72
N GLN A 223 11.84 -1.40 24.67
CA GLN A 223 10.82 -1.31 25.72
C GLN A 223 9.42 -1.05 25.13
N PHE A 224 9.31 -0.15 24.16
CA PHE A 224 8.06 0.12 23.45
C PHE A 224 7.55 -1.14 22.73
N LEU A 225 8.40 -1.81 21.96
CA LEU A 225 8.05 -3.01 21.20
C LEU A 225 7.62 -4.16 22.13
N GLN A 226 8.33 -4.38 23.24
CA GLN A 226 7.92 -5.38 24.25
C GLN A 226 6.53 -5.11 24.81
N SER A 227 6.17 -3.83 24.99
CA SER A 227 4.87 -3.42 25.52
C SER A 227 3.74 -3.48 24.48
N ARG A 228 4.01 -3.09 23.23
CA ARG A 228 2.94 -2.77 22.26
C ARG A 228 2.94 -3.65 21.01
N LEU A 229 4.08 -4.21 20.58
CA LEU A 229 4.22 -4.88 19.28
C LEU A 229 3.19 -6.00 19.07
N LYS A 230 2.87 -6.77 20.12
CA LYS A 230 1.88 -7.85 20.06
C LYS A 230 0.55 -7.39 19.45
N ARG A 231 0.10 -6.17 19.74
CA ARG A 231 -1.16 -5.61 19.19
C ARG A 231 -1.05 -5.33 17.70
N TYR A 232 0.08 -4.79 17.26
CA TYR A 232 0.38 -4.57 15.84
C TYR A 232 0.40 -5.90 15.08
N LEU A 233 1.02 -6.94 15.63
CA LEU A 233 1.11 -8.21 14.91
C LEU A 233 -0.24 -8.94 14.82
N ILE A 234 -0.99 -9.00 15.92
CA ILE A 234 -2.29 -9.69 15.98
C ILE A 234 -3.33 -9.04 15.05
N THR A 235 -3.28 -7.72 14.89
CA THR A 235 -4.20 -6.98 14.01
C THR A 235 -3.62 -6.73 12.61
N PHE A 236 -2.43 -7.26 12.31
CA PHE A 236 -1.64 -6.89 11.13
C PHE A 236 -1.49 -5.37 10.94
N ALA A 237 -1.47 -4.67 12.06
CA ALA A 237 -1.46 -3.24 12.25
C ALA A 237 -2.58 -2.47 11.55
N ILE A 238 -3.64 -3.20 11.16
CA ILE A 238 -4.92 -2.59 10.84
C ILE A 238 -5.35 -1.84 12.09
N ASN A 239 -5.93 -0.66 11.87
CA ASN A 239 -6.38 0.24 12.93
C ASN A 239 -5.29 1.03 13.67
N MET A 240 -4.00 0.65 13.54
CA MET A 240 -2.91 1.36 14.24
C MET A 240 -2.37 2.57 13.47
N PHE A 241 -2.64 2.65 12.17
CA PHE A 241 -2.16 3.71 11.29
C PHE A 241 -3.29 4.36 10.50
N ASN A 242 -2.97 5.46 9.81
CA ASN A 242 -3.91 6.06 8.88
C ASN A 242 -4.14 5.11 7.67
N PHE A 243 -5.24 5.32 6.95
CA PHE A 243 -5.63 4.50 5.81
C PHE A 243 -4.48 4.19 4.83
N ASP A 244 -3.79 5.23 4.33
CA ASP A 244 -2.72 5.06 3.34
C ASP A 244 -1.56 4.19 3.86
N THR A 245 -1.18 4.39 5.12
CA THR A 245 -0.08 3.62 5.74
C THR A 245 -0.52 2.20 6.05
N THR A 246 -1.78 1.99 6.46
CA THR A 246 -2.36 0.65 6.60
C THR A 246 -2.36 -0.08 5.26
N LEU A 247 -2.81 0.57 4.17
CA LEU A 247 -2.79 -0.01 2.83
C LEU A 247 -1.36 -0.40 2.39
N PHE A 248 -0.38 0.46 2.66
CA PHE A 248 1.03 0.16 2.40
C PHE A 248 1.49 -1.09 3.15
N LEU A 249 1.24 -1.20 4.47
CA LEU A 249 1.68 -2.35 5.27
C LEU A 249 0.99 -3.64 4.85
N ILE A 250 -0.32 -3.60 4.57
CA ILE A 250 -1.04 -4.78 4.07
C ILE A 250 -0.49 -5.20 2.71
N THR A 251 -0.13 -4.26 1.84
CA THR A 251 0.55 -4.58 0.57
C THR A 251 1.90 -5.28 0.81
N GLN A 252 2.68 -4.83 1.81
CA GLN A 252 3.92 -5.53 2.17
C GLN A 252 3.66 -6.93 2.74
N LEU A 253 2.65 -7.07 3.60
CA LEU A 253 2.27 -8.35 4.20
C LEU A 253 1.82 -9.39 3.17
N ILE A 254 1.04 -8.96 2.17
CA ILE A 254 0.61 -9.84 1.08
C ILE A 254 1.82 -10.33 0.27
N LYS A 255 2.84 -9.47 0.07
CA LYS A 255 4.09 -9.88 -0.61
C LYS A 255 4.83 -10.93 0.22
N LYS A 256 5.27 -10.56 1.43
CA LYS A 256 5.98 -11.42 2.39
C LYS A 256 5.89 -10.84 3.80
N TYR A 257 5.84 -11.69 4.81
CA TYR A 257 5.80 -11.28 6.21
C TYR A 257 7.06 -10.49 6.62
N ASP A 258 8.23 -10.89 6.11
CA ASP A 258 9.47 -10.12 6.31
C ASP A 258 9.37 -8.70 5.74
N SER A 259 8.71 -8.52 4.59
CA SER A 259 8.47 -7.19 4.03
C SER A 259 7.55 -6.36 4.91
N PHE A 260 6.55 -6.98 5.55
CA PHE A 260 5.72 -6.31 6.56
C PHE A 260 6.55 -5.89 7.78
N ILE A 261 7.44 -6.75 8.28
CA ILE A 261 8.35 -6.42 9.39
C ILE A 261 9.30 -5.27 9.02
N LYS A 262 9.85 -5.26 7.81
CA LYS A 262 10.65 -4.13 7.30
C LYS A 262 9.82 -2.85 7.21
N GLY A 263 8.57 -2.93 6.75
CA GLY A 263 7.63 -1.81 6.74
C GLY A 263 7.36 -1.25 8.13
N LEU A 264 7.13 -2.10 9.13
CA LEU A 264 7.00 -1.68 10.53
C LEU A 264 8.29 -1.02 11.05
N SER A 265 9.45 -1.58 10.69
CA SER A 265 10.76 -1.05 11.08
C SER A 265 10.97 0.36 10.53
N ALA A 266 10.63 0.59 9.25
CA ALA A 266 10.65 1.91 8.62
C ALA A 266 9.78 2.93 9.38
N ILE A 267 8.59 2.52 9.82
CA ILE A 267 7.68 3.37 10.59
C ILE A 267 8.24 3.67 11.98
N PHE A 268 8.75 2.67 12.69
CA PHE A 268 9.31 2.89 14.03
C PHE A 268 10.58 3.74 14.00
N MET A 269 11.34 3.71 12.90
CA MET A 269 12.42 4.66 12.69
C MET A 269 11.95 6.09 12.50
N LEU A 270 10.84 6.33 11.80
CA LEU A 270 10.26 7.67 11.73
C LEU A 270 9.82 8.17 13.11
N ALA A 271 9.37 7.24 13.96
CA ALA A 271 8.93 7.53 15.32
C ALA A 271 10.07 7.63 16.34
N SER A 272 11.30 7.22 16.00
CA SER A 272 12.38 7.09 16.99
C SER A 272 12.74 8.41 17.67
N THR A 273 12.66 9.51 16.91
CA THR A 273 12.88 10.88 17.40
C THR A 273 11.93 11.29 18.52
N TYR A 274 10.78 10.62 18.65
CA TYR A 274 9.77 10.87 19.68
C TYR A 274 9.82 9.85 20.84
N LEU A 275 10.72 8.87 20.83
CA LEU A 275 10.80 7.86 21.91
C LEU A 275 11.21 8.45 23.26
N LYS A 276 12.09 9.46 23.28
CA LYS A 276 12.72 9.95 24.53
C LYS A 276 11.77 10.70 25.47
N ASN A 277 10.69 11.29 24.94
CA ASN A 277 9.91 12.30 25.66
C ASN A 277 8.42 11.98 25.78
N THR A 278 8.01 10.73 25.53
CA THR A 278 6.60 10.38 25.49
C THR A 278 6.34 8.98 26.03
N ASN A 279 5.21 8.80 26.72
CA ASN A 279 4.75 7.48 27.09
C ASN A 279 4.32 6.68 25.83
N HIS A 280 4.12 5.37 25.99
CA HIS A 280 3.80 4.49 24.86
C HIS A 280 2.49 4.88 24.14
N GLU A 281 1.48 5.41 24.86
CA GLU A 281 0.18 5.76 24.27
C GLU A 281 0.25 7.02 23.43
N ASP A 282 0.94 8.04 23.94
CA ASP A 282 1.21 9.27 23.20
C ASP A 282 2.05 9.01 21.96
N LEU A 283 2.99 8.06 22.03
CA LEU A 283 3.77 7.62 20.87
C LEU A 283 2.90 6.92 19.82
N GLU A 284 2.04 5.96 20.21
CA GLU A 284 1.09 5.32 19.28
C GLU A 284 0.19 6.36 18.59
N LEU A 285 -0.30 7.33 19.38
CA LEU A 285 -1.14 8.40 18.87
C LEU A 285 -0.36 9.35 17.95
N TRP A 286 0.90 9.64 18.26
CA TRP A 286 1.79 10.41 17.39
C TRP A 286 2.02 9.68 16.07
N ILE A 287 2.31 8.38 16.12
CA ILE A 287 2.52 7.51 14.96
C ILE A 287 1.29 7.57 14.03
N LEU A 288 0.09 7.30 14.58
CA LEU A 288 -1.18 7.35 13.83
C LEU A 288 -1.40 8.71 13.13
N ARG A 289 -0.95 9.80 13.75
CA ARG A 289 -1.22 11.16 13.29
C ARG A 289 -0.20 11.67 12.28
N ASN A 290 1.07 11.30 12.42
CA ASN A 290 2.17 11.95 11.75
C ASN A 290 2.88 11.06 10.73
N VAL A 291 2.88 9.74 10.90
CA VAL A 291 3.51 8.84 9.93
C VAL A 291 2.66 8.81 8.65
N ARG A 292 3.31 9.02 7.50
CA ARG A 292 2.70 8.95 6.18
C ARG A 292 3.30 7.83 5.36
N ARG A 293 2.49 7.30 4.43
CA ARG A 293 2.90 6.26 3.48
C ARG A 293 4.18 6.62 2.74
N LYS A 294 4.28 7.82 2.15
CA LYS A 294 5.44 8.25 1.36
C LYS A 294 6.74 8.23 2.17
N ASP A 295 6.69 8.67 3.42
CA ASP A 295 7.85 8.70 4.30
C ASP A 295 8.29 7.27 4.68
N ALA A 296 7.32 6.40 4.98
CA ALA A 296 7.57 4.99 5.28
C ALA A 296 8.13 4.23 4.07
N GLU A 297 7.60 4.47 2.86
CA GLU A 297 8.11 3.92 1.61
C GLU A 297 9.53 4.40 1.31
N SER A 298 9.80 5.70 1.46
CA SER A 298 11.14 6.26 1.28
C SER A 298 12.15 5.61 2.23
N LYS A 299 11.79 5.46 3.53
CA LYS A 299 12.62 4.74 4.49
C LYS A 299 12.79 3.26 4.12
N LEU A 300 11.75 2.58 3.68
CA LEU A 300 11.86 1.17 3.29
C LEU A 300 12.81 1.00 2.09
N ASN A 301 12.74 1.89 1.10
CA ASN A 301 13.60 1.84 -0.09
C ASN A 301 15.08 2.05 0.26
N LEU A 302 15.40 2.91 1.24
CA LEU A 302 16.77 3.08 1.72
C LEU A 302 17.37 1.79 2.30
N MET A 303 16.56 0.92 2.90
CA MET A 303 17.04 -0.40 3.38
C MET A 303 17.31 -1.41 2.26
N GLN A 304 16.65 -1.25 1.11
CA GLN A 304 16.76 -2.20 0.00
C GLN A 304 17.98 -1.94 -0.88
N MET A 305 18.68 -0.81 -0.68
CA MET A 305 19.96 -0.59 -1.33
C MET A 305 21.02 -1.50 -0.71
N PRO A 306 21.73 -2.34 -1.49
CA PRO A 306 22.87 -3.09 -0.97
C PRO A 306 23.88 -2.08 -0.42
N ALA A 307 24.33 -2.30 0.81
CA ALA A 307 25.36 -1.47 1.42
C ALA A 307 26.56 -1.36 0.46
N PRO A 308 27.11 -0.16 0.18
CA PRO A 308 28.34 -0.06 -0.59
C PRO A 308 29.46 -0.64 0.28
N ARG A 309 29.84 -1.89 0.04
CA ARG A 309 31.13 -2.42 0.47
C ARG A 309 32.12 -2.17 -0.66
N GLN A 310 32.78 -1.02 -0.62
CA GLN A 310 34.15 -0.94 -1.11
C GLN A 310 35.05 -0.81 0.11
N GLU A 311 35.44 -1.97 0.65
CA GLU A 311 36.76 -2.04 1.26
C GLU A 311 37.75 -1.80 0.12
N VAL A 312 38.51 -0.71 0.25
CA VAL A 312 39.59 -0.35 -0.65
C VAL A 312 40.71 -1.37 -0.46
N GLU A 313 40.63 -2.47 -1.19
CA GLU A 313 41.81 -3.29 -1.46
C GLU A 313 42.61 -2.57 -2.55
N ILE A 314 43.77 -2.05 -2.18
CA ILE A 314 44.74 -1.42 -3.08
C ILE A 314 45.24 -2.51 -4.04
N ARG A 315 44.60 -2.64 -5.21
CA ARG A 315 45.11 -3.42 -6.34
C ARG A 315 44.98 -2.64 -7.64
N ASP A 316 46.08 -2.71 -8.39
CA ASP A 316 46.48 -2.00 -9.60
C ASP A 316 45.40 -1.28 -10.43
N THR A 317 45.63 0.02 -10.56
CA THR A 317 44.76 1.09 -11.08
C THR A 317 44.67 1.16 -12.61
N SER A 318 44.67 0.04 -13.32
CA SER A 318 44.59 0.05 -14.80
C SER A 318 43.58 -0.91 -15.43
N GLN A 319 42.98 -1.85 -14.67
CA GLN A 319 41.87 -2.68 -15.17
C GLN A 319 40.49 -2.36 -14.55
N SER A 320 40.44 -1.55 -13.48
CA SER A 320 39.22 -1.28 -12.71
C SER A 320 38.30 -0.19 -13.30
N ILE A 321 38.83 0.74 -14.11
CA ILE A 321 38.04 1.86 -14.65
C ILE A 321 37.01 1.38 -15.70
N ARG A 322 37.25 0.25 -16.39
CA ARG A 322 36.28 -0.29 -17.35
C ARG A 322 35.11 -0.98 -16.66
N SER A 323 35.33 -1.83 -15.65
CA SER A 323 34.22 -2.58 -15.02
C SER A 323 33.23 -1.70 -14.24
N VAL A 324 33.69 -0.60 -13.64
CA VAL A 324 32.81 0.32 -12.90
C VAL A 324 31.93 1.15 -13.85
N ALA A 325 32.48 1.64 -14.96
CA ALA A 325 31.71 2.38 -15.96
C ALA A 325 30.63 1.51 -16.63
N PHE A 326 30.89 0.21 -16.85
CA PHE A 326 29.90 -0.70 -17.43
C PHE A 326 28.79 -1.11 -16.45
N SER A 327 29.10 -1.27 -15.15
CA SER A 327 28.05 -1.58 -14.14
C SER A 327 27.06 -0.43 -13.93
N MET A 328 27.51 0.82 -14.11
CA MET A 328 26.64 2.00 -14.04
C MET A 328 25.71 2.10 -15.25
N ILE A 329 26.17 1.68 -16.44
CA ILE A 329 25.35 1.65 -17.66
C ILE A 329 24.28 0.56 -17.56
N GLU A 330 24.62 -0.65 -17.13
CA GLU A 330 23.63 -1.73 -16.93
C GLU A 330 22.59 -1.39 -15.85
N GLN A 331 22.99 -0.75 -14.75
CA GLN A 331 22.02 -0.34 -13.71
C GLN A 331 21.12 0.80 -14.17
N GLN A 332 21.64 1.73 -14.98
CA GLN A 332 20.84 2.82 -15.51
C GLN A 332 19.84 2.31 -16.56
N ASP A 333 20.25 1.39 -17.44
CA ASP A 333 19.38 0.77 -18.46
C ASP A 333 18.29 -0.11 -17.83
N GLN A 334 18.60 -0.87 -16.76
CA GLN A 334 17.61 -1.67 -16.05
C GLN A 334 16.56 -0.79 -15.35
N SER A 335 16.97 0.37 -14.81
CA SER A 335 16.05 1.31 -14.17
C SER A 335 15.07 1.94 -15.16
N GLN A 336 15.57 2.38 -16.33
CA GLN A 336 14.75 2.93 -17.42
C GLN A 336 13.81 1.87 -18.00
N TYR A 337 14.26 0.63 -18.13
CA TYR A 337 13.42 -0.48 -18.56
C TYR A 337 12.24 -0.73 -17.60
N ASN A 338 12.50 -0.69 -16.28
CA ASN A 338 11.46 -0.87 -15.27
C ASN A 338 10.45 0.29 -15.25
N GLU A 339 10.91 1.53 -15.44
CA GLU A 339 10.04 2.71 -15.57
C GLU A 339 9.15 2.60 -16.82
N MET A 340 9.74 2.26 -17.96
CA MET A 340 9.00 2.09 -19.23
C MET A 340 7.99 0.94 -19.14
N LYS A 341 8.32 -0.17 -18.47
CA LYS A 341 7.40 -1.29 -18.24
C LYS A 341 6.22 -0.90 -17.32
N ALA A 342 6.47 -0.05 -16.32
CA ALA A 342 5.42 0.50 -15.47
C ALA A 342 4.51 1.46 -16.24
N GLU A 343 5.08 2.30 -17.10
CA GLU A 343 4.34 3.22 -17.97
C GLU A 343 3.44 2.47 -18.96
N ILE A 344 3.96 1.43 -19.64
CA ILE A 344 3.16 0.55 -20.51
C ILE A 344 2.01 -0.11 -19.75
N SER A 345 2.26 -0.57 -18.52
CA SER A 345 1.22 -1.18 -17.68
C SER A 345 0.12 -0.19 -17.30
N ASN A 346 0.49 1.07 -17.02
CA ASN A 346 -0.45 2.14 -16.72
C ASN A 346 -1.29 2.55 -17.95
N LEU A 347 -0.66 2.64 -19.13
CA LEU A 347 -1.36 2.93 -20.39
C LEU A 347 -2.37 1.83 -20.75
N LYS A 348 -2.01 0.56 -20.55
CA LYS A 348 -2.96 -0.58 -20.75
C LYS A 348 -4.16 -0.49 -19.81
N LEU A 349 -3.96 -0.06 -18.57
CA LEU A 349 -5.05 0.15 -17.62
C LEU A 349 -5.96 1.30 -18.07
N GLN A 350 -5.39 2.43 -18.51
CA GLN A 350 -6.18 3.56 -19.01
C GLN A 350 -7.02 3.20 -20.24
N LEU A 351 -6.47 2.41 -21.15
CA LEU A 351 -7.20 1.88 -22.31
C LEU A 351 -8.42 1.06 -21.89
N ALA A 352 -8.23 0.08 -21.00
CA ALA A 352 -9.32 -0.78 -20.51
C ALA A 352 -10.41 0.01 -19.75
N LEU A 353 -10.04 1.10 -19.07
CA LEU A 353 -10.99 1.99 -18.42
C LEU A 353 -11.84 2.77 -19.43
N LYS A 354 -11.22 3.28 -20.51
CA LYS A 354 -11.94 3.99 -21.57
C LYS A 354 -12.85 3.09 -22.39
N GLU A 355 -12.49 1.83 -22.61
CA GLU A 355 -13.36 0.84 -23.25
C GLU A 355 -14.63 0.60 -22.42
N ASN A 356 -14.51 0.46 -21.10
CA ASN A 356 -15.67 0.34 -20.20
C ASN A 356 -16.57 1.59 -20.21
N GLU A 357 -16.01 2.80 -20.25
CA GLU A 357 -16.80 4.04 -20.39
C GLU A 357 -17.62 4.04 -21.69
N ILE A 358 -17.01 3.61 -22.81
CA ILE A 358 -17.69 3.51 -24.11
C ILE A 358 -18.83 2.50 -24.05
N GLU A 359 -18.63 1.31 -23.47
CA GLU A 359 -19.69 0.31 -23.33
C GLU A 359 -20.84 0.80 -22.46
N SER A 360 -20.53 1.49 -21.35
CA SER A 360 -21.54 2.12 -20.49
C SER A 360 -22.38 3.15 -21.24
N PHE A 361 -21.76 4.01 -22.05
CA PHE A 361 -22.49 4.99 -22.86
C PHE A 361 -23.34 4.33 -23.95
N LYS A 362 -22.83 3.29 -24.63
CA LYS A 362 -23.63 2.52 -25.60
C LYS A 362 -24.87 1.91 -24.95
N PHE A 363 -24.73 1.38 -23.75
CA PHE A 363 -25.83 0.80 -22.99
C PHE A 363 -26.87 1.86 -22.59
N GLN A 364 -26.44 3.02 -22.10
CA GLN A 364 -27.34 4.14 -21.78
C GLN A 364 -28.11 4.64 -23.00
N LEU A 365 -27.45 4.72 -24.16
CA LEU A 365 -28.09 5.09 -25.42
C LEU A 365 -29.18 4.10 -25.85
N GLN A 366 -28.97 2.80 -25.61
CA GLN A 366 -29.97 1.77 -25.90
C GLN A 366 -31.20 1.84 -24.97
N GLN A 367 -31.05 2.35 -23.75
CA GLN A 367 -32.14 2.42 -22.77
C GLN A 367 -32.99 3.70 -22.85
N MET A 368 -32.53 4.76 -23.54
CA MET A 368 -33.32 5.98 -23.67
C MET A 368 -34.46 5.83 -24.69
N GLN A 369 -35.65 5.50 -24.19
CA GLN A 369 -36.93 5.72 -24.89
C GLN A 369 -37.48 7.10 -24.48
N THR A 370 -37.25 8.12 -25.31
CA THR A 370 -37.88 9.44 -25.16
C THR A 370 -38.53 9.89 -26.47
N PRO A 371 -39.61 10.72 -26.42
CA PRO A 371 -40.53 10.94 -27.55
C PRO A 371 -40.15 12.13 -28.45
N ASP A 372 -38.97 12.72 -28.28
CA ASP A 372 -38.54 13.95 -28.97
C ASP A 372 -37.30 13.66 -29.82
N ASP A 373 -37.54 13.12 -31.02
CA ASP A 373 -36.50 12.57 -31.92
C ASP A 373 -35.40 13.60 -32.24
N SER A 374 -35.73 14.89 -32.32
CA SER A 374 -34.76 15.96 -32.60
C SER A 374 -33.70 16.14 -31.50
N LYS A 375 -34.10 16.05 -30.22
CA LYS A 375 -33.15 16.16 -29.10
C LYS A 375 -32.36 14.88 -28.91
N LYS A 376 -33.00 13.74 -29.19
CA LYS A 376 -32.36 12.43 -29.20
C LYS A 376 -31.25 12.38 -30.25
N ASP A 377 -31.50 12.87 -31.46
CA ASP A 377 -30.50 12.89 -32.54
C ASP A 377 -29.32 13.82 -32.22
N LYS A 378 -29.56 15.01 -31.67
CA LYS A 378 -28.48 15.90 -31.23
C LYS A 378 -27.63 15.30 -30.11
N TYR A 379 -28.26 14.63 -29.15
CA TYR A 379 -27.55 13.95 -28.06
C TYR A 379 -26.76 12.74 -28.57
N ILE A 380 -27.36 11.93 -29.46
CA ILE A 380 -26.67 10.80 -30.12
C ILE A 380 -25.49 11.32 -30.92
N GLN A 381 -25.64 12.40 -31.67
CA GLN A 381 -24.56 12.99 -32.46
C GLN A 381 -23.42 13.50 -31.57
N GLN A 382 -23.74 14.23 -30.49
CA GLN A 382 -22.74 14.68 -29.52
C GLN A 382 -22.00 13.50 -28.87
N LYS A 383 -22.71 12.43 -28.51
CA LYS A 383 -22.09 11.24 -27.92
C LYS A 383 -21.27 10.44 -28.92
N ASN A 384 -21.69 10.37 -30.18
CA ASN A 384 -20.90 9.76 -31.25
C ASN A 384 -19.61 10.54 -31.52
N GLU A 385 -19.63 11.87 -31.44
CA GLU A 385 -18.42 12.70 -31.52
C GLU A 385 -17.47 12.45 -30.34
N GLU A 386 -17.98 12.38 -29.11
CA GLU A 386 -17.17 12.01 -27.94
C GLU A 386 -16.55 10.61 -28.09
N ILE A 387 -17.32 9.62 -28.56
CA ILE A 387 -16.83 8.27 -28.83
C ILE A 387 -15.75 8.29 -29.91
N ALA A 388 -15.93 9.07 -30.99
CA ALA A 388 -14.94 9.18 -32.06
C ALA A 388 -13.61 9.78 -31.56
N ILE A 389 -13.67 10.80 -30.69
CA ILE A 389 -12.47 11.38 -30.05
C ILE A 389 -11.77 10.34 -29.17
N LEU A 390 -12.52 9.56 -28.39
CA LEU A 390 -11.96 8.50 -27.55
C LEU A 390 -11.30 7.38 -28.38
N LEU A 391 -11.96 6.94 -29.46
CA LEU A 391 -11.39 5.94 -30.37
C LEU A 391 -10.10 6.43 -31.03
N ALA A 392 -10.06 7.68 -31.50
CA ALA A 392 -8.83 8.28 -32.03
C ALA A 392 -7.70 8.32 -30.99
N ARG A 393 -8.02 8.55 -29.72
CA ARG A 393 -7.03 8.50 -28.63
C ARG A 393 -6.54 7.07 -28.36
N VAL A 394 -7.42 6.07 -28.41
CA VAL A 394 -7.05 4.65 -28.31
C VAL A 394 -6.10 4.25 -29.44
N ASP A 395 -6.37 4.67 -30.66
CA ASP A 395 -5.50 4.39 -31.81
C ASP A 395 -4.12 5.03 -31.65
N ALA A 396 -4.07 6.29 -31.19
CA ALA A 396 -2.81 6.98 -30.89
C ALA A 396 -1.97 6.25 -29.83
N LEU A 397 -2.61 5.83 -28.73
CA LEU A 397 -1.95 5.06 -27.65
C LEU A 397 -1.51 3.67 -28.11
N THR A 398 -2.28 3.04 -28.99
CA THR A 398 -1.94 1.73 -29.57
C THR A 398 -0.72 1.84 -30.48
N LEU A 399 -0.65 2.91 -31.28
CA LEU A 399 0.52 3.21 -32.11
C LEU A 399 1.76 3.50 -31.26
N GLU A 400 1.63 4.28 -30.19
CA GLU A 400 2.70 4.57 -29.23
C GLU A 400 3.22 3.30 -28.56
N ASN A 401 2.33 2.42 -28.08
CA ASN A 401 2.70 1.10 -27.57
C ASN A 401 3.46 0.27 -28.59
N LYS A 402 3.03 0.27 -29.87
CA LYS A 402 3.73 -0.45 -30.94
C LYS A 402 5.13 0.11 -31.19
N GLN A 403 5.33 1.42 -31.05
CA GLN A 403 6.66 2.03 -31.14
C GLN A 403 7.54 1.67 -29.94
N LEU A 404 6.99 1.66 -28.73
CA LEU A 404 7.71 1.25 -27.52
C LEU A 404 8.11 -0.23 -27.57
N SER A 405 7.23 -1.13 -28.01
CA SER A 405 7.58 -2.55 -28.18
C SER A 405 8.66 -2.77 -29.24
N LYS A 406 8.70 -1.96 -30.31
CA LYS A 406 9.82 -2.00 -31.28
C LYS A 406 11.14 -1.53 -30.66
N LYS A 407 11.10 -0.52 -29.79
CA LYS A 407 12.29 -0.10 -29.03
C LYS A 407 12.75 -1.23 -28.11
N GLU A 408 11.84 -1.89 -27.40
CA GLU A 408 12.14 -3.04 -26.53
C GLU A 408 12.84 -4.19 -27.29
N SER A 409 12.36 -4.55 -28.49
CA SER A 409 13.03 -5.57 -29.31
C SER A 409 14.43 -5.13 -29.77
N ASN A 410 14.63 -3.85 -30.05
CA ASN A 410 15.94 -3.33 -30.44
C ASN A 410 16.93 -3.34 -29.26
N TYR A 411 16.49 -3.01 -28.05
CA TYR A 411 17.30 -3.09 -26.84
C TYR A 411 17.67 -4.55 -26.50
N SER A 412 16.72 -5.48 -26.63
CA SER A 412 16.99 -6.91 -26.43
C SER A 412 18.06 -7.43 -27.39
N ASN A 413 18.01 -7.01 -28.67
CA ASN A 413 19.02 -7.38 -29.67
C ASN A 413 20.38 -6.72 -29.40
N GLN A 414 20.41 -5.48 -28.90
CA GLN A 414 21.67 -4.84 -28.49
C GLN A 414 22.31 -5.55 -27.29
N SER A 415 21.51 -5.96 -26.30
CA SER A 415 22.00 -6.71 -25.14
C SER A 415 22.59 -8.06 -25.55
N SER A 416 21.97 -8.78 -26.50
CA SER A 416 22.54 -10.04 -27.00
C SER A 416 23.85 -9.84 -27.78
N ILE A 417 23.95 -8.78 -28.59
CA ILE A 417 25.18 -8.44 -29.31
C ILE A 417 26.30 -8.06 -28.33
N GLN A 418 25.99 -7.31 -27.27
CA GLN A 418 26.95 -6.97 -26.22
C GLN A 418 27.42 -8.20 -25.44
N ALA A 419 26.52 -9.13 -25.11
CA ALA A 419 26.87 -10.38 -24.46
C ALA A 419 27.80 -11.25 -25.34
N GLU A 420 27.56 -11.28 -26.65
CA GLU A 420 28.41 -12.01 -27.60
C GLU A 420 29.79 -11.36 -27.77
N GLN A 421 29.86 -10.01 -27.83
CA GLN A 421 31.12 -9.27 -27.81
C GLN A 421 31.92 -9.51 -26.52
N GLN A 422 31.26 -9.58 -25.36
CA GLN A 422 31.91 -9.92 -24.10
C GLN A 422 32.51 -11.32 -24.11
N LYS A 423 31.81 -12.29 -24.72
CA LYS A 423 32.33 -13.66 -24.86
C LYS A 423 33.60 -13.69 -25.72
N ILE A 424 33.62 -12.97 -26.84
CA ILE A 424 34.80 -12.84 -27.71
C ILE A 424 35.99 -12.20 -26.96
N ILE A 425 35.74 -11.15 -26.17
CA ILE A 425 36.77 -10.47 -25.37
C ILE A 425 37.32 -11.38 -24.27
N GLN A 426 36.48 -12.22 -23.64
CA GLN A 426 36.92 -13.18 -22.62
C GLN A 426 37.69 -14.37 -23.21
N GLU A 427 37.40 -14.77 -24.45
CA GLU A 427 38.08 -15.89 -25.13
C GLU A 427 39.43 -15.49 -25.75
N GLN A 428 39.64 -14.22 -26.14
CA GLN A 428 40.93 -13.72 -26.65
C GLN A 428 42.16 -14.00 -25.75
N PRO A 429 42.17 -13.69 -24.45
CA PRO A 429 43.34 -13.91 -23.60
C PRO A 429 43.67 -15.40 -23.37
N ILE A 430 42.68 -16.29 -23.53
CA ILE A 430 42.89 -17.74 -23.44
C ILE A 430 43.62 -18.22 -24.70
N THR A 431 43.19 -17.75 -25.87
CA THR A 431 43.84 -18.07 -27.15
C THR A 431 45.28 -17.55 -27.20
N ASP A 432 45.54 -16.33 -26.71
CA ASP A 432 46.88 -15.75 -26.64
C ASP A 432 47.82 -16.49 -25.69
N ARG A 433 47.32 -17.00 -24.55
CA ARG A 433 48.13 -17.86 -23.66
C ARG A 433 48.47 -19.19 -24.30
N THR A 434 47.50 -19.79 -24.98
CA THR A 434 47.70 -21.08 -25.65
C THR A 434 48.71 -20.98 -26.80
N LEU A 435 48.68 -19.87 -27.56
CA LEU A 435 49.66 -19.56 -28.60
C LEU A 435 51.06 -19.30 -28.04
N LYS A 436 51.18 -18.61 -26.89
CA LYS A 436 52.47 -18.40 -26.21
C LYS A 436 53.08 -19.69 -25.68
N ASP A 437 52.26 -20.57 -25.09
CA ASP A 437 52.73 -21.88 -24.61
C ASP A 437 53.15 -22.80 -25.76
N GLN A 438 52.47 -22.74 -26.91
CA GLN A 438 52.88 -23.47 -28.10
C GLN A 438 54.19 -22.93 -28.69
N THR A 439 54.37 -21.61 -28.76
CA THR A 439 55.63 -21.04 -29.28
C THR A 439 56.80 -21.39 -28.36
N GLN A 440 56.63 -21.38 -27.03
CA GLN A 440 57.69 -21.79 -26.11
C GLN A 440 58.11 -23.26 -26.30
N ARG A 441 57.19 -24.16 -26.66
CA ARG A 441 57.52 -25.58 -26.93
C ARG A 441 58.31 -25.81 -28.22
N TYR A 442 58.33 -24.88 -29.16
CA TYR A 442 59.12 -24.98 -30.39
C TYR A 442 60.53 -24.39 -30.26
N PHE A 443 60.82 -23.70 -29.15
CA PHE A 443 62.13 -23.07 -28.89
C PHE A 443 62.97 -23.80 -27.82
N PHE A 444 62.58 -25.02 -27.43
CA PHE A 444 63.36 -25.90 -26.56
C PHE A 444 63.66 -27.24 -27.23
#